data_AF-A3GHU8-F1
#
_entry.id   AF-A3GHU8-F1
#
_cell.length_a   1.000
_cell.length_b   1.000
_cell.length_c   1.000
_cell.angle_alpha   90.00
_cell.angle_beta   90.00
_cell.angle_gamma   90.00
#
_symmetry.space_group_name_H-M   'P 1'
#
loop_
_entity.id
_entity.type
_entity.pdbx_description
1 polymer ?
#
loop_
_entity_poly.entity_id
_entity_poly.type
_entity_poly.pdbx_seq_one_letter_code
_entity_poly.pdbx_strand_id
1 'polypeptide(L)'
;MYFQTANIILGFLSIFATAYNHFSVDESPILRITSKNYDRHLISQALQKAYEDVFALTPNNHALLHLSSNSKINTERECIEKTVISYYLRDLKFITKEFEASECRVNTNNKYKSILQPTSNIHHLFHSSSDNIQIQLEASLMDEIQKSKTLGDIEFNQFDSLDYSLECLIGFQELAQVKMEETDIQTTLEKVIQIPAACGFQKIQSSFEGIHYETVKIDLPVNGTFY
;
A
#
# COMPACT_ATOMS: atom_id res chain seq x y z
N MET A 1 -25.00 58.79 -31.11
CA MET A 1 -23.56 58.61 -31.41
C MET A 1 -22.85 58.45 -30.06
N TYR A 2 -22.27 57.26 -29.82
CA TYR A 2 -21.39 56.80 -28.71
C TYR A 2 -21.88 56.97 -27.25
N PHE A 3 -22.42 55.94 -26.57
CA PHE A 3 -21.82 54.75 -25.92
C PHE A 3 -20.70 55.03 -24.92
N GLN A 4 -20.99 54.85 -23.61
CA GLN A 4 -20.11 54.11 -22.70
C GLN A 4 -20.84 53.75 -21.39
N THR A 5 -21.32 52.51 -21.31
CA THR A 5 -21.76 51.88 -20.05
C THR A 5 -20.57 51.10 -19.47
N ALA A 6 -20.12 51.50 -18.29
CA ALA A 6 -19.13 50.74 -17.52
C ALA A 6 -19.84 49.59 -16.79
N ASN A 7 -19.76 48.39 -17.36
CA ASN A 7 -20.12 47.16 -16.68
C ASN A 7 -19.01 46.81 -15.68
N ILE A 8 -19.28 46.95 -14.38
CA ILE A 8 -18.45 46.37 -13.32
C ILE A 8 -18.94 44.95 -13.11
N ILE A 9 -18.28 43.99 -13.79
CA ILE A 9 -18.42 42.57 -13.51
C ILE A 9 -17.51 42.28 -12.31
N LEU A 10 -18.10 42.18 -11.12
CA LEU A 10 -17.44 41.59 -9.95
C LEU A 10 -17.38 40.08 -10.15
N GLY A 11 -16.31 39.62 -10.81
CA GLY A 11 -15.96 38.21 -10.89
C GLY A 11 -15.50 37.72 -9.52
N PHE A 12 -16.38 37.00 -8.82
CA PHE A 12 -15.98 36.12 -7.72
C PHE A 12 -15.15 34.97 -8.30
N LEU A 13 -13.84 35.15 -8.37
CA LEU A 13 -12.90 34.04 -8.46
C LEU A 13 -12.86 33.37 -7.08
N SER A 14 -13.75 32.41 -6.87
CA SER A 14 -13.63 31.44 -5.78
C SER A 14 -12.38 30.61 -6.05
N ILE A 15 -11.26 31.03 -5.48
CA ILE A 15 -10.09 30.19 -5.31
C ILE A 15 -10.48 29.16 -4.26
N PHE A 16 -11.02 28.02 -4.71
CA PHE A 16 -10.97 26.80 -3.91
C PHE A 16 -9.50 26.42 -3.84
N ALA A 17 -8.79 27.00 -2.88
CA ALA A 17 -7.56 26.41 -2.39
C ALA A 17 -7.96 25.10 -1.72
N THR A 18 -7.89 23.99 -2.46
CA THR A 18 -7.78 22.69 -1.83
C THR A 18 -6.51 22.75 -1.00
N ALA A 19 -6.68 22.91 0.31
CA ALA A 19 -5.61 22.71 1.26
C ALA A 19 -5.22 21.24 1.16
N TYR A 20 -4.30 20.93 0.25
CA TYR A 20 -3.51 19.72 0.35
C TYR A 20 -2.70 19.88 1.63
N ASN A 21 -3.18 19.26 2.71
CA ASN A 21 -2.40 19.06 3.91
C ASN A 21 -1.16 18.28 3.49
N HIS A 22 -0.08 18.99 3.20
CA HIS A 22 1.20 18.39 2.90
C HIS A 22 1.73 17.82 4.21
N PHE A 23 1.43 16.53 4.43
CA PHE A 23 1.93 15.77 5.56
C PHE A 23 3.46 15.74 5.47
N SER A 24 4.16 16.34 6.44
CA SER A 24 5.60 16.16 6.58
C SER A 24 5.83 14.83 7.28
N VAL A 25 6.02 13.78 6.49
CA VAL A 25 6.36 12.46 7.01
C VAL A 25 7.71 12.57 7.74
N ASP A 26 7.80 11.99 8.94
CA ASP A 26 9.05 11.85 9.67
C ASP A 26 10.12 11.17 8.78
N GLU A 27 11.36 11.67 8.80
CA GLU A 27 12.44 11.14 7.97
C GLU A 27 12.99 9.80 8.52
N SER A 28 12.43 9.31 9.62
CA SER A 28 12.82 8.04 10.21
C SER A 28 12.25 6.85 9.41
N PRO A 29 13.01 5.75 9.27
CA PRO A 29 12.50 4.57 8.57
C PRO A 29 11.46 3.85 9.42
N ILE A 30 10.28 3.60 8.85
CA ILE A 30 9.19 2.84 9.50
C ILE A 30 9.59 1.36 9.73
N LEU A 31 10.45 0.84 8.86
CA LEU A 31 10.98 -0.51 8.97
C LEU A 31 12.40 -0.57 8.41
N ARG A 32 13.28 -1.26 9.13
CA ARG A 32 14.66 -1.49 8.71
C ARG A 32 15.01 -2.97 8.75
N ILE A 33 15.34 -3.52 7.58
CA ILE A 33 15.71 -4.93 7.37
C ILE A 33 17.22 -5.02 7.18
N THR A 34 17.84 -5.91 7.96
CA THR A 34 19.26 -6.27 7.91
C THR A 34 19.42 -7.77 8.16
N SER A 35 20.61 -8.32 7.89
CA SER A 35 20.86 -9.75 8.14
C SER A 35 20.90 -10.12 9.63
N LYS A 36 20.78 -9.13 10.53
CA LYS A 36 20.74 -9.34 11.99
C LYS A 36 19.33 -9.62 12.50
N ASN A 37 18.33 -9.05 11.84
CA ASN A 37 16.92 -9.14 12.23
C ASN A 37 16.05 -9.92 11.24
N TYR A 38 16.54 -10.22 10.04
CA TYR A 38 15.81 -10.99 9.03
C TYR A 38 16.67 -12.08 8.38
N ASP A 39 15.98 -13.03 7.73
CA ASP A 39 16.60 -14.06 6.93
C ASP A 39 17.44 -13.45 5.80
N ARG A 40 18.64 -13.99 5.63
CA ARG A 40 19.58 -13.65 4.55
C ARG A 40 18.97 -13.92 3.19
N HIS A 41 18.11 -14.94 3.05
CA HIS A 41 17.44 -15.25 1.80
C HIS A 41 16.61 -14.06 1.28
N LEU A 42 15.91 -13.37 2.17
CA LEU A 42 15.11 -12.19 1.83
C LEU A 42 15.97 -11.06 1.27
N ILE A 43 17.13 -10.84 1.89
CA ILE A 43 18.09 -9.82 1.45
C ILE A 43 18.67 -10.21 0.08
N SER A 44 19.02 -11.48 -0.12
CA SER A 44 19.48 -11.98 -1.40
C SER A 44 18.45 -11.80 -2.52
N GLN A 45 17.17 -12.07 -2.24
CA GLN A 45 16.09 -11.83 -3.20
C GLN A 45 15.93 -10.34 -3.53
N ALA A 46 16.00 -9.48 -2.53
CA ALA A 46 15.94 -8.03 -2.73
C ALA A 46 17.12 -7.51 -3.57
N LEU A 47 18.33 -8.03 -3.31
CA LEU A 47 19.53 -7.72 -4.09
C LEU A 47 19.44 -8.23 -5.53
N GLN A 48 18.92 -9.45 -5.74
CA GLN A 48 18.69 -10.00 -7.07
C GLN A 48 17.70 -9.12 -7.86
N LYS A 49 16.59 -8.73 -7.24
CA LYS A 49 15.61 -7.83 -7.86
C LYS A 49 16.22 -6.47 -8.21
N ALA A 50 16.93 -5.85 -7.26
CA ALA A 50 17.63 -4.60 -7.49
C ALA A 50 18.67 -4.70 -8.62
N TYR A 51 19.34 -5.84 -8.74
CA TYR A 51 20.26 -6.12 -9.84
C TYR A 51 19.53 -6.16 -11.19
N GLU A 52 18.42 -6.88 -11.27
CA GLU A 52 17.60 -6.98 -12.48
C GLU A 52 17.07 -5.60 -12.92
N ASP A 53 16.63 -4.78 -11.97
CA ASP A 53 16.08 -3.45 -12.21
C ASP A 53 17.17 -2.46 -12.67
N VAL A 54 18.34 -2.44 -12.01
CA VAL A 54 19.44 -1.53 -12.36
C VAL A 54 20.01 -1.85 -13.74
N PHE A 55 20.12 -3.13 -14.10
CA PHE A 55 20.76 -3.56 -15.35
C PHE A 55 19.77 -3.85 -16.48
N ALA A 56 18.47 -3.53 -16.29
CA ALA A 56 17.40 -3.59 -17.28
C ALA A 56 17.42 -4.89 -18.10
N LEU A 57 17.51 -6.03 -17.42
CA LEU A 57 17.52 -7.32 -18.07
C LEU A 57 16.11 -7.63 -18.60
N THR A 58 16.00 -8.04 -19.86
CA THR A 58 14.73 -8.45 -20.46
C THR A 58 14.06 -9.53 -19.61
N PRO A 59 12.71 -9.54 -19.45
CA PRO A 59 12.01 -10.40 -18.48
C PRO A 59 12.21 -11.92 -18.66
N ASN A 60 12.78 -12.37 -19.77
CA ASN A 60 13.10 -13.78 -20.02
C ASN A 60 14.58 -14.15 -19.77
N ASN A 61 15.41 -13.17 -19.37
CA ASN A 61 16.83 -13.34 -19.08
C ASN A 61 17.10 -12.90 -17.64
N HIS A 62 16.82 -13.78 -16.68
CA HIS A 62 17.31 -13.60 -15.32
C HIS A 62 18.84 -13.75 -15.33
N ALA A 63 19.58 -12.64 -15.26
CA ALA A 63 20.99 -12.76 -14.95
C ALA A 63 21.10 -12.94 -13.44
N LEU A 64 21.63 -14.09 -13.03
CA LEU A 64 21.95 -14.32 -11.64
C LEU A 64 22.90 -13.22 -11.18
N LEU A 65 22.66 -12.66 -10.00
CA LEU A 65 23.62 -11.78 -9.35
C LEU A 65 24.94 -12.55 -9.22
N HIS A 66 25.87 -12.27 -10.13
CA HIS A 66 27.18 -12.90 -10.14
C HIS A 66 28.02 -12.24 -9.06
N LEU A 67 27.82 -12.69 -7.81
CA LEU A 67 28.77 -12.51 -6.73
C LEU A 67 30.01 -13.33 -7.11
N SER A 68 30.85 -12.74 -7.96
CA SER A 68 32.06 -13.30 -8.59
C SER A 68 32.45 -14.67 -8.05
N SER A 69 32.32 -15.72 -8.85
CA SER A 69 32.77 -17.09 -8.54
C SER A 69 34.26 -17.21 -8.24
N ASN A 70 35.05 -16.17 -8.53
CA ASN A 70 36.47 -16.03 -8.15
C ASN A 70 36.70 -15.09 -6.94
N SER A 71 35.63 -14.57 -6.33
CA SER A 71 35.70 -13.71 -5.15
C SER A 71 35.46 -14.57 -3.91
N LYS A 72 36.39 -14.46 -2.96
CA LYS A 72 36.42 -15.19 -1.69
C LYS A 72 35.00 -15.23 -1.08
N ILE A 73 34.56 -16.37 -0.54
CA ILE A 73 33.30 -16.57 0.23
C ILE A 73 32.94 -15.37 1.15
N ASN A 74 33.95 -14.64 1.62
CA ASN A 74 33.83 -13.42 2.38
C ASN A 74 33.10 -12.26 1.66
N THR A 75 33.19 -12.09 0.34
CA THR A 75 32.55 -10.97 -0.38
C THR A 75 31.05 -11.12 -0.55
N GLU A 76 30.56 -12.34 -0.80
CA GLU A 76 29.11 -12.61 -0.81
C GLU A 76 28.51 -12.42 0.59
N ARG A 77 29.18 -12.99 1.60
CA ARG A 77 28.78 -12.80 3.00
C ARG A 77 28.76 -11.33 3.40
N GLU A 78 29.81 -10.59 3.03
CA GLU A 78 29.91 -9.15 3.31
C GLU A 78 28.84 -8.34 2.57
N CYS A 79 28.52 -8.70 1.33
CA CYS A 79 27.44 -8.09 0.57
C CYS A 79 26.10 -8.22 1.31
N ILE A 80 25.72 -9.45 1.70
CA ILE A 80 24.45 -9.69 2.40
C ILE A 80 24.45 -9.05 3.80
N GLU A 81 25.53 -9.20 4.57
CA GLU A 81 25.58 -8.72 5.95
C GLU A 81 25.60 -7.20 6.08
N LYS A 82 26.14 -6.49 5.08
CA LYS A 82 26.19 -5.02 5.07
C LYS A 82 25.05 -4.37 4.29
N THR A 83 24.22 -5.14 3.59
CA THR A 83 23.04 -4.60 2.92
C THR A 83 22.00 -4.17 3.95
N VAL A 84 21.43 -2.98 3.75
CA VAL A 84 20.36 -2.43 4.58
C VAL A 84 19.20 -2.06 3.68
N ILE A 85 18.02 -2.55 3.99
CA ILE A 85 16.78 -2.18 3.31
C ILE A 85 15.95 -1.38 4.30
N SER A 86 15.65 -0.14 3.96
CA SER A 86 14.85 0.76 4.79
C SER A 86 13.58 1.17 4.05
N TYR A 87 12.47 1.23 4.76
CA TYR A 87 11.20 1.71 4.23
C TYR A 87 10.89 3.05 4.86
N TYR A 88 10.53 4.03 4.03
CA TYR A 88 10.15 5.37 4.44
C TYR A 88 8.75 5.67 3.93
N LEU A 89 7.90 6.20 4.79
CA LEU A 89 6.60 6.70 4.36
C LEU A 89 6.82 7.98 3.52
N ARG A 90 6.16 8.10 2.37
CA ARG A 90 6.29 9.26 1.47
C ARG A 90 4.99 9.99 1.28
N ASP A 91 3.91 9.24 1.10
CA ASP A 91 2.59 9.80 0.88
C ASP A 91 1.54 8.98 1.62
N LEU A 92 0.48 9.65 2.03
CA LEU A 92 -0.66 9.09 2.73
C LEU A 92 -1.92 9.78 2.25
N LYS A 93 -2.92 9.00 1.85
CA LYS A 93 -4.23 9.52 1.47
C LYS A 93 -5.35 8.59 1.95
N PHE A 94 -6.47 9.20 2.29
CA PHE A 94 -7.70 8.47 2.58
C PHE A 94 -8.44 8.21 1.27
N ILE A 95 -8.88 6.97 1.09
CA ILE A 95 -9.70 6.55 -0.04
C ILE A 95 -10.89 5.74 0.50
N THR A 96 -11.99 5.79 -0.25
CA THR A 96 -13.17 4.99 0.04
C THR A 96 -13.30 3.91 -1.03
N LYS A 97 -13.52 2.67 -0.63
CA LYS A 97 -13.73 1.52 -1.50
C LYS A 97 -15.12 0.94 -1.25
N GLU A 98 -15.71 0.37 -2.30
CA GLU A 98 -16.97 -0.37 -2.19
C GLU A 98 -16.73 -1.84 -2.54
N PHE A 99 -17.25 -2.74 -1.72
CA PHE A 99 -17.22 -4.18 -1.95
C PHE A 99 -18.63 -4.76 -1.92
N GLU A 100 -18.83 -5.78 -2.74
CA GLU A 100 -20.03 -6.62 -2.67
C GLU A 100 -19.96 -7.50 -1.43
N ALA A 101 -20.89 -7.30 -0.48
CA ALA A 101 -20.81 -7.93 0.84
C ALA A 101 -21.75 -9.12 1.04
N SER A 102 -22.79 -9.24 0.21
CA SER A 102 -23.73 -10.37 0.22
C SER A 102 -23.91 -10.99 -1.17
N GLU A 103 -24.11 -12.31 -1.23
CA GLU A 103 -24.58 -12.96 -2.46
C GLU A 103 -26.11 -12.85 -2.53
N CYS A 104 -26.70 -11.90 -3.25
CA CYS A 104 -28.16 -11.90 -3.40
C CYS A 104 -28.60 -12.89 -4.48
N ARG A 105 -29.08 -14.08 -4.07
CA ARG A 105 -29.67 -15.09 -4.95
C ARG A 105 -31.19 -14.98 -4.96
N VAL A 106 -31.77 -14.85 -6.15
CA VAL A 106 -33.22 -14.82 -6.34
C VAL A 106 -33.77 -16.24 -6.31
N ASN A 107 -34.46 -16.62 -5.24
CA ASN A 107 -35.41 -17.73 -5.33
C ASN A 107 -36.83 -17.18 -5.47
N THR A 108 -37.37 -17.22 -6.68
CA THR A 108 -38.74 -16.74 -6.97
C THR A 108 -39.82 -17.62 -6.34
N ASN A 109 -39.47 -18.78 -5.79
CA ASN A 109 -40.37 -19.61 -5.01
C ASN A 109 -40.51 -19.06 -3.60
N ASN A 110 -41.71 -18.59 -3.23
CA ASN A 110 -42.03 -18.08 -1.89
C ASN A 110 -41.70 -19.06 -0.75
N LYS A 111 -41.62 -20.37 -1.00
CA LYS A 111 -41.25 -21.38 0.00
C LYS A 111 -39.74 -21.48 0.25
N TYR A 112 -38.91 -20.97 -0.67
CA TYR A 112 -37.45 -21.06 -0.62
C TYR A 112 -36.77 -19.69 -0.72
N LYS A 113 -37.48 -18.60 -0.42
CA LYS A 113 -36.88 -17.28 -0.22
C LYS A 113 -35.92 -17.37 0.96
N SER A 114 -34.63 -17.48 0.68
CA SER A 114 -33.57 -17.30 1.67
C SER A 114 -33.16 -15.83 1.66
N ILE A 115 -33.19 -15.20 2.82
CA ILE A 115 -32.58 -13.90 3.00
C ILE A 115 -31.08 -14.14 3.15
N LEU A 116 -30.28 -13.60 2.24
CA LEU A 116 -28.84 -13.77 2.24
C LEU A 116 -28.22 -12.55 2.92
N GLN A 117 -27.72 -12.79 4.12
CA GLN A 117 -27.02 -11.83 4.95
C GLN A 117 -25.58 -11.64 4.44
N PRO A 118 -24.88 -10.56 4.82
CA PRO A 118 -23.46 -10.39 4.56
C PRO A 118 -22.65 -11.61 5.01
N THR A 119 -21.65 -11.99 4.21
CA THR A 119 -20.76 -13.09 4.60
C THR A 119 -20.04 -12.72 5.89
N SER A 120 -20.09 -13.57 6.90
CA SER A 120 -19.39 -13.33 8.16
C SER A 120 -17.90 -13.13 7.89
N ASN A 121 -17.30 -12.12 8.53
CA ASN A 121 -15.85 -11.84 8.46
C ASN A 121 -15.33 -11.54 7.05
N ILE A 122 -16.17 -10.99 6.17
CA ILE A 122 -15.84 -10.72 4.76
C ILE A 122 -14.62 -9.81 4.56
N HIS A 123 -14.35 -8.89 5.49
CA HIS A 123 -13.18 -8.01 5.45
C HIS A 123 -11.86 -8.80 5.46
N HIS A 124 -11.79 -9.97 6.11
CA HIS A 124 -10.60 -10.82 6.07
C HIS A 124 -10.32 -11.40 4.68
N LEU A 125 -11.35 -11.53 3.83
CA LEU A 125 -11.17 -12.01 2.45
C LEU A 125 -10.45 -10.96 1.57
N PHE A 126 -10.59 -9.68 1.90
CA PHE A 126 -9.99 -8.59 1.13
C PHE A 126 -8.57 -8.24 1.61
N HIS A 127 -8.30 -8.41 2.91
CA HIS A 127 -7.08 -7.89 3.55
C HIS A 127 -6.09 -8.95 4.02
N SER A 128 -6.35 -10.25 3.78
CA SER A 128 -5.42 -11.30 4.19
C SER A 128 -4.17 -11.34 3.29
N SER A 129 -3.06 -10.77 3.77
CA SER A 129 -1.74 -11.02 3.19
C SER A 129 -1.09 -12.27 3.82
N SER A 130 -0.36 -13.04 3.00
CA SER A 130 0.50 -14.13 3.48
C SER A 130 1.99 -13.74 3.53
N ASP A 131 2.33 -12.52 3.08
CA ASP A 131 3.70 -12.02 3.12
C ASP A 131 3.99 -11.40 4.50
N ASN A 132 4.89 -12.05 5.25
CA ASN A 132 5.31 -11.59 6.57
C ASN A 132 5.90 -10.18 6.58
N ILE A 133 6.59 -9.76 5.50
CA ILE A 133 7.12 -8.38 5.41
C ILE A 133 5.99 -7.39 5.21
N GLN A 134 5.01 -7.74 4.38
CA GLN A 134 3.83 -6.89 4.19
C GLN A 134 3.06 -6.74 5.51
N ILE A 135 2.77 -7.83 6.20
CA ILE A 135 2.08 -7.81 7.51
C ILE A 135 2.85 -6.92 8.50
N GLN A 136 4.18 -7.04 8.54
CA GLN A 136 4.98 -6.24 9.45
C GLN A 136 5.02 -4.76 9.05
N LEU A 137 5.07 -4.45 7.75
CA LEU A 137 5.00 -3.08 7.26
C LEU A 137 3.65 -2.44 7.61
N GLU A 138 2.56 -3.18 7.43
CA GLU A 138 1.21 -2.72 7.81
C GLU A 138 1.14 -2.42 9.31
N ALA A 139 1.64 -3.32 10.16
CA ALA A 139 1.68 -3.11 11.60
C ALA A 139 2.56 -1.91 12.00
N SER A 140 3.76 -1.77 11.41
CA SER A 140 4.65 -0.64 11.65
C SER A 140 4.04 0.69 11.19
N LEU A 141 3.30 0.69 10.08
CA LEU A 141 2.60 1.87 9.60
C LEU A 141 1.45 2.27 10.52
N MET A 142 0.63 1.32 10.98
CA MET A 142 -0.45 1.60 11.92
C MET A 142 0.10 2.24 13.20
N ASP A 143 1.17 1.69 13.76
CA ASP A 143 1.85 2.22 14.95
C ASP A 143 2.41 3.64 14.71
N GLU A 144 3.03 3.89 13.56
CA GLU A 144 3.56 5.21 13.21
C GLU A 144 2.44 6.25 13.02
N ILE A 145 1.36 5.87 12.34
CA ILE A 145 0.19 6.73 12.13
C ILE A 145 -0.49 7.06 13.47
N GLN A 146 -0.65 6.09 14.36
CA GLN A 146 -1.24 6.30 15.69
C GLN A 146 -0.40 7.21 16.59
N LYS A 147 0.93 7.17 16.46
CA LYS A 147 1.83 8.09 17.18
C LYS A 147 1.82 9.50 16.59
N SER A 148 1.41 9.64 15.33
CA SER A 148 1.44 10.90 14.63
C SER A 148 0.37 11.85 15.14
N LYS A 149 0.82 12.91 15.84
CA LYS A 149 -0.07 13.95 16.38
C LYS A 149 -0.83 14.73 15.31
N THR A 150 -0.40 14.68 14.05
CA THR A 150 -1.00 15.43 12.95
C THR A 150 -2.14 14.69 12.25
N LEU A 151 -2.20 13.36 12.36
CA LEU A 151 -3.22 12.53 11.73
C LEU A 151 -4.46 12.30 12.60
N GLY A 152 -4.43 12.79 13.85
CA GLY A 152 -5.52 12.62 14.80
C GLY A 152 -5.62 11.19 15.33
N ASP A 153 -6.63 10.95 16.16
CA ASP A 153 -6.86 9.63 16.75
C ASP A 153 -7.53 8.71 15.71
N ILE A 154 -6.72 8.05 14.88
CA ILE A 154 -7.19 7.04 13.91
C ILE A 154 -7.27 5.68 14.59
N GLU A 155 -8.48 5.15 14.69
CA GLU A 155 -8.74 3.81 15.21
C GLU A 155 -8.83 2.81 14.04
N PHE A 156 -7.79 1.97 13.91
CA PHE A 156 -7.69 0.98 12.84
C PHE A 156 -8.53 -0.26 13.12
N ASN A 157 -8.94 -0.94 12.04
CA ASN A 157 -9.63 -2.23 12.04
C ASN A 157 -10.96 -2.26 12.82
N GLN A 158 -11.75 -1.18 12.79
CA GLN A 158 -13.06 -1.14 13.45
C GLN A 158 -14.14 -1.87 12.63
N PHE A 159 -14.02 -3.20 12.54
CA PHE A 159 -14.94 -4.06 11.82
C PHE A 159 -15.86 -4.89 12.74
N ASP A 160 -15.62 -4.87 14.05
CA ASP A 160 -16.42 -5.60 15.04
C ASP A 160 -17.86 -5.09 15.15
N SER A 161 -18.11 -3.86 14.72
CA SER A 161 -19.41 -3.19 14.76
C SER A 161 -20.21 -3.29 13.44
N LEU A 162 -19.71 -4.04 12.45
CA LEU A 162 -20.42 -4.24 11.19
C LEU A 162 -21.78 -4.93 11.43
N ASP A 163 -22.86 -4.36 10.87
CA ASP A 163 -24.21 -4.92 11.04
C ASP A 163 -24.48 -6.08 10.06
N TYR A 164 -24.05 -7.28 10.44
CA TYR A 164 -24.33 -8.51 9.70
C TYR A 164 -25.82 -8.89 9.67
N SER A 165 -26.68 -8.14 10.37
CA SER A 165 -28.14 -8.33 10.33
C SER A 165 -28.79 -7.67 9.12
N LEU A 166 -28.04 -6.93 8.30
CA LEU A 166 -28.53 -6.40 7.03
C LEU A 166 -28.90 -7.52 6.07
N GLU A 167 -29.95 -7.29 5.29
CA GLU A 167 -30.63 -8.31 4.50
C GLU A 167 -30.87 -7.84 3.07
N CYS A 168 -30.66 -8.70 2.08
CA CYS A 168 -31.06 -8.40 0.70
C CYS A 168 -32.57 -8.13 0.62
N LEU A 169 -32.98 -6.96 0.14
CA LEU A 169 -34.39 -6.66 -0.10
C LEU A 169 -34.80 -7.14 -1.49
N ILE A 170 -35.88 -7.94 -1.54
CA ILE A 170 -36.50 -8.40 -2.79
C ILE A 170 -37.86 -7.71 -2.92
N GLY A 171 -37.88 -6.56 -3.60
CA GLY A 171 -39.07 -5.78 -3.92
C GLY A 171 -39.47 -5.97 -5.39
N PHE A 172 -40.65 -5.48 -5.79
CA PHE A 172 -41.20 -5.50 -7.15
C PHE A 172 -40.14 -5.32 -8.27
N GLN A 173 -39.57 -6.42 -8.77
CA GLN A 173 -38.56 -6.48 -9.85
C GLN A 173 -37.15 -5.93 -9.51
N GLU A 174 -36.87 -5.54 -8.27
CA GLU A 174 -35.57 -4.97 -7.87
C GLU A 174 -34.89 -5.82 -6.79
N LEU A 175 -33.59 -6.03 -6.96
CA LEU A 175 -32.69 -6.72 -6.03
C LEU A 175 -31.68 -5.71 -5.51
N ALA A 176 -31.72 -5.43 -4.21
CA ALA A 176 -30.70 -4.64 -3.54
C ALA A 176 -29.67 -5.57 -2.90
N GLN A 177 -28.40 -5.41 -3.29
CA GLN A 177 -27.27 -6.11 -2.70
C GLN A 177 -26.69 -5.30 -1.55
N VAL A 178 -26.38 -5.99 -0.45
CA VAL A 178 -25.69 -5.34 0.66
C VAL A 178 -24.25 -5.09 0.22
N LYS A 179 -23.83 -3.83 0.31
CA LYS A 179 -22.46 -3.42 0.01
C LYS A 179 -21.73 -3.07 1.29
N MET A 180 -20.41 -3.19 1.25
CA MET A 180 -19.52 -2.66 2.28
C MET A 180 -18.82 -1.44 1.71
N GLU A 181 -19.05 -0.28 2.32
CA GLU A 181 -18.19 0.88 2.15
C GLU A 181 -17.04 0.77 3.16
N GLU A 182 -15.80 0.86 2.68
CA GLU A 182 -14.61 0.77 3.50
C GLU A 182 -13.76 2.02 3.31
N THR A 183 -13.30 2.61 4.43
CA THR A 183 -12.31 3.69 4.40
C THR A 183 -10.92 3.09 4.58
N ASP A 184 -10.07 3.29 3.59
CA ASP A 184 -8.69 2.85 3.58
C ASP A 184 -7.74 4.05 3.63
N ILE A 185 -6.60 3.85 4.27
CA ILE A 185 -5.44 4.70 4.11
C ILE A 185 -4.53 4.06 3.06
N GLN A 186 -4.49 4.66 1.87
CA GLN A 186 -3.52 4.29 0.85
C GLN A 186 -2.23 5.06 1.09
N THR A 187 -1.15 4.31 1.33
CA THR A 187 0.18 4.85 1.56
C THR A 187 1.12 4.49 0.42
N THR A 188 2.05 5.40 0.15
CA THR A 188 3.19 5.13 -0.72
C THR A 188 4.46 5.15 0.12
N LEU A 189 5.18 4.03 0.10
CA LEU A 189 6.47 3.88 0.74
C LEU A 189 7.59 3.94 -0.29
N GLU A 190 8.69 4.56 0.10
CA GLU A 190 9.96 4.42 -0.60
C GLU A 190 10.81 3.39 0.13
N LYS A 191 11.11 2.30 -0.57
CA LYS A 191 12.05 1.27 -0.16
C LYS A 191 13.43 1.63 -0.69
N VAL A 192 14.35 1.90 0.22
CA VAL A 192 15.74 2.27 -0.06
C VAL A 192 16.63 1.08 0.27
N ILE A 193 17.31 0.54 -0.74
CA ILE A 193 18.27 -0.55 -0.60
C ILE A 193 19.68 0.03 -0.70
N GLN A 194 20.40 0.02 0.41
CA GLN A 194 21.81 0.38 0.47
C GLN A 194 22.64 -0.86 0.14
N ILE A 195 23.29 -0.84 -1.03
CA ILE A 195 24.04 -1.94 -1.62
C ILE A 195 25.54 -1.69 -1.42
N PRO A 196 26.23 -2.51 -0.61
CA PRO A 196 27.67 -2.41 -0.41
C PRO A 196 28.45 -2.60 -1.73
N ALA A 197 29.60 -1.91 -1.85
CA ALA A 197 30.52 -2.11 -2.98
C ALA A 197 30.95 -3.58 -3.17
N ALA A 198 30.97 -4.36 -2.08
CA ALA A 198 31.26 -5.79 -2.10
C ALA A 198 30.31 -6.60 -3.00
N CYS A 199 29.08 -6.12 -3.23
CA CYS A 199 28.09 -6.75 -4.10
C CYS A 199 28.43 -6.64 -5.59
N GLY A 200 29.42 -5.82 -5.97
CA GLY A 200 29.96 -5.79 -7.33
C GLY A 200 29.15 -5.04 -8.38
N PHE A 201 28.06 -4.36 -8.02
CA PHE A 201 27.23 -3.57 -8.95
C PHE A 201 28.07 -2.53 -9.71
N GLN A 202 29.02 -1.88 -9.01
CA GLN A 202 29.93 -0.89 -9.58
C GLN A 202 30.87 -1.45 -10.66
N LYS A 203 31.09 -2.77 -10.71
CA LYS A 203 31.90 -3.39 -11.76
C LYS A 203 31.19 -3.40 -13.11
N ILE A 204 29.86 -3.40 -13.10
CA ILE A 204 29.02 -3.44 -14.30
C ILE A 204 28.65 -2.00 -14.69
N GLN A 205 28.26 -1.18 -13.71
CA GLN A 205 27.97 0.23 -13.90
C GLN A 205 28.74 1.07 -12.89
N SER A 206 29.81 1.71 -13.35
CA SER A 206 30.69 2.54 -12.51
C SER A 206 30.00 3.78 -11.92
N SER A 207 28.89 4.23 -12.53
CA SER A 207 28.08 5.35 -12.01
C SER A 207 27.09 4.94 -10.93
N PHE A 208 27.01 3.65 -10.57
CA PHE A 208 26.08 3.20 -9.53
C PHE A 208 26.58 3.61 -8.13
N GLU A 209 25.79 4.45 -7.46
CA GLU A 209 26.13 5.05 -6.16
C GLU A 209 25.96 4.10 -4.96
N GLY A 210 25.51 2.86 -5.20
CA GLY A 210 25.27 1.90 -4.11
C GLY A 210 23.91 2.06 -3.45
N ILE A 211 22.97 2.78 -4.06
CA ILE A 211 21.60 2.94 -3.55
C ILE A 211 20.62 2.61 -4.67
N HIS A 212 19.62 1.79 -4.33
CA HIS A 212 18.50 1.47 -5.21
C HIS A 212 17.18 1.84 -4.54
N TYR A 213 16.26 2.41 -5.30
CA TYR A 213 14.97 2.92 -4.82
C TYR A 213 13.83 2.16 -5.48
N GLU A 214 12.88 1.72 -4.68
CA GLU A 214 11.65 1.06 -5.12
C GLU A 214 10.45 1.71 -4.44
N THR A 215 9.33 1.82 -5.16
CA THR A 215 8.07 2.31 -4.59
C THR A 215 7.17 1.13 -4.22
N VAL A 216 6.66 1.13 -2.99
CA VAL A 216 5.72 0.12 -2.49
C VAL A 216 4.43 0.81 -2.10
N LYS A 217 3.28 0.27 -2.54
CA LYS A 217 1.97 0.78 -2.16
C LYS A 217 1.34 -0.17 -1.14
N ILE A 218 0.80 0.37 -0.06
CA ILE A 218 0.11 -0.39 0.98
C ILE A 218 -1.22 0.30 1.25
N ASP A 219 -2.29 -0.48 1.25
CA ASP A 219 -3.62 -0.04 1.63
C ASP A 219 -3.91 -0.57 3.05
N LEU A 220 -4.25 0.33 3.97
CA LEU A 220 -4.56 -0.01 5.36
C LEU A 220 -6.03 0.23 5.63
N PRO A 221 -6.82 -0.81 5.92
CA PRO A 221 -8.22 -0.64 6.27
C PRO A 221 -8.37 0.04 7.63
N VAL A 222 -9.18 1.09 7.70
CA VAL A 222 -9.47 1.82 8.94
C VAL A 222 -10.78 1.32 9.54
N ASN A 223 -11.86 1.45 8.78
CA ASN A 223 -13.19 1.04 9.18
C ASN A 223 -14.07 0.72 7.97
N GLY A 224 -15.24 0.14 8.23
CA GLY A 224 -16.22 -0.09 7.20
C GLY A 224 -17.65 0.02 7.73
N THR A 225 -18.60 0.11 6.81
CA THR A 225 -20.04 0.13 7.11
C THR A 225 -20.79 -0.59 6.00
N PHE A 226 -21.78 -1.39 6.39
CA PHE A 226 -22.70 -2.02 5.44
C PHE A 226 -23.88 -1.11 5.13
N TYR A 227 -24.36 -1.14 3.90
CA TYR A 227 -25.55 -0.39 3.46
C TYR A 227 -26.29 -1.08 2.30
#